data_AF-A0A1C3ZAS4-F1
#
_entry.id   AF-A0A1C3ZAS4-F1
#
_cell.length_a   1.000
_cell.length_b   1.000
_cell.length_c   1.000
_cell.angle_alpha   90.00
_cell.angle_beta   90.00
_cell.angle_gamma   90.00
#
_symmetry.space_group_name_H-M   'P 1'
#
loop_
_entity.id
_entity.type
_entity.pdbx_description
1 polymer ?
#
loop_
_entity_poly.entity_id
_entity_poly.type
_entity_poly.pdbx_seq_one_letter_code
_entity_poly.pdbx_strand_id
1 'polypeptide(L)' 'MDALLATIAGIIVGAIFTLIKLPIPAPPYLPGVMGVVGVYLGGHLGNYVMTFLR' A
#
# COMPACT_ATOMS: atom_id res chain seq x y z
N MET A 1 8.62 7.37 -8.50
CA MET A 1 7.88 8.43 -7.77
C MET A 1 8.44 8.44 -6.36
N ASP A 2 8.89 9.59 -5.88
CA ASP A 2 9.40 9.69 -4.51
C ASP A 2 8.30 9.38 -3.49
N ALA A 3 8.68 8.81 -2.34
CA ALA A 3 7.72 8.41 -1.30
C ALA A 3 6.81 9.57 -0.86
N LEU A 4 7.32 10.80 -0.88
CA LEU A 4 6.57 12.01 -0.58
C LEU A 4 5.42 12.23 -1.58
N LEU A 5 5.70 12.13 -2.88
CA LEU A 5 4.71 12.31 -3.94
C LEU A 5 3.63 11.22 -3.89
N ALA A 6 4.01 9.97 -3.65
CA ALA A 6 3.07 8.86 -3.50
C ALA A 6 2.14 9.05 -2.29
N THR A 7 2.69 9.54 -1.17
CA THR A 7 1.92 9.84 0.04
C THR A 7 0.93 10.98 -0.19
N ILE A 8 1.37 12.07 -0.83
CA ILE A 8 0.52 13.20 -1.18
C ILE A 8 -0.60 12.75 -2.13
N ALA A 9 -0.28 11.95 -3.16
CA ALA A 9 -1.29 11.41 -4.06
C ALA A 9 -2.34 10.56 -3.33
N GLY A 10 -1.92 9.68 -2.42
CA GLY A 10 -2.81 8.89 -1.58
C GLY A 10 -3.74 9.74 -0.72
N ILE A 11 -3.22 10.80 -0.10
CA ILE A 11 -4.00 11.76 0.68
C ILE A 11 -5.03 12.46 -0.20
N ILE A 12 -4.62 12.97 -1.36
CA ILE A 12 -5.52 13.67 -2.29
C ILE A 12 -6.64 12.75 -2.77
N VAL A 13 -6.32 11.52 -3.20
CA VAL A 13 -7.32 10.54 -3.65
C VAL A 13 -8.29 10.20 -2.52
N GLY A 14 -7.79 9.93 -1.31
CA GLY A 14 -8.64 9.65 -0.15
C GLY A 14 -9.57 10.82 0.21
N ALA A 15 -9.04 12.05 0.17
CA ALA A 15 -9.82 13.27 0.43
C ALA A 15 -10.91 13.49 -0.62
N ILE A 16 -10.58 13.34 -1.91
CA ILE A 16 -11.56 13.50 -3.00
C ILE A 16 -12.69 12.49 -2.85
N PHE A 17 -12.38 11.20 -2.66
CA PHE A 17 -13.39 10.14 -2.55
C PHE A 17 -14.29 10.35 -1.33
N THR A 18 -13.72 10.79 -0.21
CA THR A 18 -14.48 11.14 1.00
C THR A 18 -15.40 12.33 0.74
N LEU A 19 -14.91 13.38 0.06
CA LEU A 19 -15.67 14.59 -0.24
C LEU A 19 -16.90 14.30 -1.12
N ILE A 20 -16.74 13.46 -2.14
CA ILE A 20 -17.82 13.06 -3.06
C ILE A 20 -18.64 11.86 -2.56
N LYS A 21 -18.39 11.39 -1.32
CA LYS A 21 -19.07 10.25 -0.68
C LYS A 21 -18.99 8.95 -1.48
N LEU A 22 -17.92 8.75 -2.24
CA LEU A 22 -17.65 7.50 -2.91
C LEU A 22 -16.93 6.53 -1.97
N PRO A 23 -17.14 5.21 -2.12
CA PRO A 23 -16.37 4.21 -1.39
C PRO A 23 -14.88 4.37 -1.72
N ILE A 24 -14.06 4.46 -0.67
CA ILE A 24 -12.61 4.64 -0.81
C ILE A 24 -12.02 3.39 -1.52
N PRO A 25 -11.11 3.56 -2.50
CA PRO A 25 -10.53 2.44 -3.24
C PRO A 25 -9.53 1.61 -2.42
N ALA A 26 -8.97 2.20 -1.36
CA ALA A 26 -8.07 1.53 -0.42
C ALA A 26 -8.85 0.68 0.61
N PRO A 27 -8.23 -0.36 1.20
CA PRO A 27 -8.88 -1.19 2.21
C PRO A 27 -9.40 -0.34 3.39
N PRO A 28 -10.69 -0.40 3.73
CA PRO A 28 -11.28 0.48 4.74
C PRO A 28 -10.97 0.05 6.19
N TYR A 29 -10.32 -1.10 6.38
CA TYR A 29 -10.02 -1.67 7.70
C TYR A 29 -8.53 -2.02 7.84
N LEU A 30 -8.02 -1.92 9.07
CA LEU A 30 -6.61 -2.16 9.39
C LEU A 30 -6.09 -3.53 8.90
N PRO A 31 -6.83 -4.66 9.06
CA PRO A 31 -6.39 -5.93 8.49
C PRO A 31 -6.10 -5.92 6.98
N GLY A 32 -6.87 -5.17 6.19
CA GLY A 32 -6.69 -5.08 4.74
C GLY A 32 -5.43 -4.29 4.38
N VAL A 33 -5.15 -3.22 5.11
CA VAL A 33 -3.89 -2.46 4.99
C VAL A 33 -2.70 -3.33 5.37
N MET A 34 -2.81 -4.08 6.47
CA MET A 34 -1.76 -5.01 6.91
C MET A 34 -1.51 -6.14 5.89
N GLY A 35 -2.53 -6.60 5.17
CA GLY A 35 -2.37 -7.53 4.06
C GLY A 35 -1.48 -6.98 2.94
N VAL A 36 -1.70 -5.74 2.51
CA VAL A 36 -0.87 -5.07 1.48
C VAL A 36 0.58 -4.92 1.94
N VAL A 37 0.79 -4.51 3.20
CA VAL A 37 2.12 -4.42 3.81
C VAL A 37 2.81 -5.79 3.85
N GLY A 38 2.09 -6.83 4.26
CA GLY A 38 2.60 -8.20 4.31
C GLY A 38 3.03 -8.73 2.94
N VAL A 39 2.28 -8.42 1.88
CA VAL A 39 2.65 -8.79 0.50
C VAL A 39 3.94 -8.10 0.06
N TYR A 40 4.09 -6.80 0.34
CA TYR A 40 5.30 -6.05 0.01
C TYR A 40 6.53 -6.61 0.73
N LEU A 41 6.43 -6.79 2.05
CA LEU A 41 7.51 -7.35 2.87
C LEU A 41 7.84 -8.79 2.49
N GLY A 42 6.81 -9.60 2.20
CA GLY A 42 6.96 -10.99 1.77
C GLY A 42 7.71 -11.10 0.43
N GLY A 43 7.44 -10.22 -0.53
CA GLY A 43 8.19 -10.15 -1.77
C GLY A 43 9.66 -9.79 -1.56
N HIS A 44 9.94 -8.85 -0.66
CA HIS A 44 11.31 -8.48 -0.31
C HIS A 44 12.05 -9.64 0.38
N LEU A 45 11.42 -10.29 1.36
CA LEU A 45 11.97 -11.44 2.05
C LEU A 45 12.18 -12.64 1.11
N GLY A 46 11.23 -12.89 0.21
CA GLY A 46 11.33 -13.92 -0.81
C GLY A 46 12.55 -13.72 -1.72
N ASN A 47 12.84 -12.48 -2.11
CA ASN A 47 14.05 -12.18 -2.87
C ASN A 47 15.33 -12.52 -2.08
N TYR A 48 15.41 -12.14 -0.80
CA TYR A 48 16.57 -12.50 0.05
C TYR A 48 16.76 -14.01 0.16
N VAL A 49 15.68 -14.75 0.38
CA VAL A 49 15.71 -16.22 0.44
C VAL A 49 16.19 -16.80 -0.89
N MET A 50 15.67 -16.32 -2.02
CA MET A 50 16.06 -16.77 -3.35
C MET A 50 17.50 -16.38 -3.74
N THR A 51 18.06 -15.33 -3.14
CA THR A 51 19.47 -14.97 -3.30
C THR A 51 20.38 -15.83 -2.42
N PHE A 52 19.95 -16.16 -1.20
CA PHE A 52 20.71 -17.03 -0.29
C PHE A 52 20.76 -18.49 -0.76
N LEU A 53 19.69 -18.97 -1.41
CA LEU A 53 19.57 -20.33 -1.94
C LEU A 53 20.26 -20.54 -3.31
N ARG A 54 20.69 -19.46 -3.98
CA ARG A 54 21.48 -19.51 -5.22
C ARG A 54 22.96 -19.52 -4.91
#